data_AF-A0A5K0WCQ5-F1
#
_entry.id   AF-A0A5K0WCQ5-F1
#
_cell.length_a   1.000
_cell.length_b   1.000
_cell.length_c   1.000
_cell.angle_alpha   90.00
_cell.angle_beta   90.00
_cell.angle_gamma   90.00
#
_symmetry.space_group_name_H-M   'P 1'
#
loop_
_entity.id
_entity.type
_entity.pdbx_description
1 polymer ?
#
loop_
_entity_poly.entity_id
_entity_poly.type
_entity_poly.pdbx_seq_one_letter_code
_entity_poly.pdbx_strand_id
1 'polypeptide(L)' 'HVSDYKGIIEAAKGSQKAKQLAAQLIPRFYKYFPSLATEAMNAHFDLCEEEELG' A
#
# COMPACT_ATOMS: atom_id res chain seq x y z
N HIS A 1 9.63 -3.29 11.70
CA HIS A 1 8.82 -2.12 11.31
C HIS A 1 8.98 -1.75 9.84
N VAL A 2 10.18 -1.43 9.35
CA VAL A 2 10.37 -1.14 7.91
C VAL A 2 10.01 -2.36 7.04
N SER A 3 10.42 -3.56 7.48
CA SER A 3 10.02 -4.85 6.88
C SER A 3 8.50 -5.02 6.78
N ASP A 4 7.78 -4.62 7.83
CA ASP A 4 6.34 -4.85 7.97
C ASP A 4 5.58 -3.87 7.07
N TYR A 5 6.01 -2.61 7.03
CA TYR A 5 5.46 -1.62 6.11
C TYR A 5 5.73 -1.99 4.64
N LYS A 6 6.93 -2.52 4.35
CA LYS A 6 7.21 -3.07 3.02
C LYS A 6 6.29 -4.24 2.67
N GLY A 7 5.98 -5.11 3.63
CA GLY A 7 4.99 -6.18 3.46
C GLY A 7 3.59 -5.65 3.13
N ILE A 8 3.18 -4.53 3.73
CA ILE A 8 1.91 -3.85 3.41
C ILE A 8 1.93 -3.30 1.98
N ILE A 9 3.04 -2.71 1.53
CA ILE A 9 3.18 -2.21 0.16
C ILE A 9 3.11 -3.36 -0.84
N GLU A 10 3.79 -4.48 -0.59
CA GLU A 10 3.73 -5.65 -1.47
C GLU A 10 2.33 -6.31 -1.50
N ALA A 11 1.56 -6.22 -0.41
CA ALA A 11 0.18 -6.68 -0.37
C ALA A 11 -0.75 -5.94 -1.37
N ALA A 12 -0.36 -4.74 -1.84
CA ALA A 12 -1.07 -4.02 -2.90
C ALA A 12 -1.09 -4.77 -4.25
N LYS A 13 -0.21 -5.76 -4.43
CA LYS A 13 -0.16 -6.62 -5.62
C LYS A 13 -0.81 -7.99 -5.40
N GLY A 14 -1.41 -8.20 -4.23
CA GLY A 14 -1.97 -9.49 -3.80
C GLY A 14 -3.41 -9.72 -4.26
N SER A 15 -4.14 -10.54 -3.49
CA SER A 15 -5.57 -10.77 -3.69
C SER A 15 -6.40 -9.51 -3.44
N GLN A 16 -7.62 -9.44 -3.96
CA GLN A 16 -8.52 -8.28 -3.77
C GLN A 16 -8.65 -7.87 -2.30
N LYS A 17 -8.81 -8.83 -1.37
CA LYS A 17 -8.82 -8.56 0.08
C LYS A 17 -7.51 -7.99 0.60
N ALA A 18 -6.37 -8.46 0.09
CA ALA A 18 -5.05 -7.93 0.45
C ALA A 18 -4.87 -6.49 -0.07
N LYS A 19 -5.32 -6.22 -1.29
CA LYS A 19 -5.32 -4.88 -1.89
C LYS A 19 -6.18 -3.89 -1.12
N GLN A 20 -7.42 -4.28 -0.76
CA GLN A 20 -8.31 -3.48 0.08
C GLN A 20 -7.70 -3.16 1.44
N LEU A 21 -6.99 -4.12 2.03
CA LEU A 21 -6.27 -3.90 3.29
C LEU A 21 -5.07 -2.96 3.08
N ALA A 22 -4.28 -3.16 2.03
CA ALA A 22 -3.15 -2.31 1.67
C ALA A 22 -3.59 -0.85 1.42
N ALA A 23 -4.71 -0.65 0.71
CA ALA A 23 -5.28 0.67 0.44
C ALA A 23 -5.58 1.47 1.71
N GLN A 24 -5.99 0.79 2.80
CA GLN A 24 -6.22 1.43 4.10
C GLN A 24 -4.93 1.66 4.89
N LEU A 25 -3.97 0.73 4.81
CA LEU A 25 -2.79 0.73 5.68
C LEU A 25 -1.61 1.54 5.12
N ILE A 26 -1.43 1.60 3.79
CA ILE A 26 -0.38 2.39 3.14
C ILE A 26 -0.44 3.87 3.58
N PRO A 27 -1.57 4.60 3.41
CA PRO A 27 -1.64 6.01 3.80
C PRO A 27 -1.56 6.21 5.32
N ARG A 28 -2.07 5.25 6.10
CA ARG A 28 -2.04 5.31 7.58
C ARG A 28 -0.62 5.38 8.14
N PHE A 29 0.32 4.69 7.51
CA PHE A 29 1.69 4.57 8.01
C PHE A 29 2.74 5.35 7.20
N TYR A 30 2.37 5.89 6.05
CA TYR A 30 3.26 6.59 5.11
C TYR A 30 4.28 7.54 5.77
N LYS A 31 3.83 8.43 6.64
CA LYS A 31 4.66 9.47 7.28
C LYS A 31 5.82 8.94 8.13
N TYR A 32 5.80 7.66 8.51
CA TYR A 32 6.84 7.05 9.35
C TYR A 32 7.97 6.42 8.54
N PHE A 33 7.82 6.27 7.22
CA PHE A 33 8.72 5.51 6.36
C PHE A 33 9.19 6.31 5.14
N PRO A 34 9.91 7.44 5.34
CA PRO A 34 10.35 8.30 4.22
C PRO A 34 11.25 7.57 3.22
N SER A 35 12.00 6.55 3.65
CA SER A 35 12.83 5.72 2.77
C SER A 35 12.03 4.84 1.80
N LEU A 36 10.73 4.64 2.07
CA LEU A 36 9.81 3.87 1.22
C LEU A 36 8.75 4.76 0.57
N ALA A 37 8.88 6.09 0.67
CA ALA A 37 7.87 7.04 0.23
C ALA A 37 7.46 6.87 -1.24
N THR A 38 8.43 6.76 -2.15
CA THR A 38 8.16 6.57 -3.58
C THR A 38 7.45 5.24 -3.85
N GLU A 39 7.91 4.16 -3.23
CA GLU A 39 7.33 2.82 -3.41
C GLU A 39 5.89 2.77 -2.88
N ALA A 40 5.66 3.33 -1.69
CA ALA A 40 4.34 3.43 -1.07
C ALA A 40 3.38 4.31 -1.88
N MET A 41 3.85 5.43 -2.42
CA MET A 41 3.04 6.35 -3.21
C MET A 41 2.59 5.69 -4.52
N ASN A 42 3.52 5.06 -5.24
CA ASN A 42 3.21 4.37 -6.49
C ASN A 42 2.18 3.24 -6.25
N ALA A 43 2.43 2.39 -5.25
CA ALA A 43 1.49 1.32 -4.91
C ALA A 43 0.11 1.84 -4.49
N HIS A 44 0.03 2.99 -3.83
CA HIS A 44 -1.26 3.58 -3.47
C HIS A 44 -1.98 4.18 -4.67
N PHE A 45 -1.27 4.77 -5.62
CA PHE A 45 -1.85 5.26 -6.88
C PHE A 45 -2.37 4.12 -7.75
N ASP A 46 -1.60 3.04 -7.88
CA ASP A 46 -2.04 1.82 -8.58
C ASP A 46 -3.36 1.31 -7.99
N LEU A 47 -3.48 1.31 -6.65
CA LEU A 47 -4.73 0.97 -5.99
C LEU A 47 -5.84 1.98 -6.31
N CYS A 48 -5.60 3.28 -6.22
CA CYS A 48 -6.64 4.28 -6.54
C CYS A 48 -7.19 4.18 -7.97
N GLU A 49 -6.43 3.62 -8.91
CA GLU A 49 -6.83 3.39 -10.30
C GLU A 49 -7.59 2.06 -10.51
N GLU A 50 -7.63 1.17 -9.52
CA GLU A 50 -8.37 -0.10 -9.61
C GLU A 50 -9.89 0.12 -9.43
N GLU A 51 -10.65 -0.10 -10.51
CA GLU A 51 -12.12 0.01 -10.54
C GLU A 51 -12.84 -0.97 -9.58
N GLU A 52 -12.21 -2.09 -9.20
CA GLU A 52 -12.80 -3.17 -8.39
C GLU A 52 -12.41 -3.15 -6.89
N LEU A 53 -11.89 -2.05 -6.36
CA LEU A 53 -11.51 -2.00 -4.93
C LEU A 53 -12.68 -1.81 -3.96
N GLY A 54 -13.85 -1.37 -4.45
CA GLY A 54 -15.07 -1.11 -3.68
C GLY A 54 -15.86 -2.35 -3.29
#